data_AF-A0A396P4K6-F1
#
_entry.id   AF-A0A396P4K6-F1
#
_cell.length_a   1.000
_cell.length_b   1.000
_cell.length_c   1.000
_cell.angle_alpha   90.00
_cell.angle_beta   90.00
_cell.angle_gamma   90.00
#
_symmetry.space_group_name_H-M   'P 1'
#
loop_
_entity.id
_entity.type
_entity.pdbx_description
1 polymer ?
#
loop_
_entity_poly.entity_id
_entity_poly.type
_entity_poly.pdbx_seq_one_letter_code
_entity_poly.pdbx_strand_id
1 'polypeptide(L)'
;MQHNGGDLENMTAKLLEKHITDTIREWQVKIGYEGGTMKLYYPAESLRRSLSLDETEDLDAALAAFCKEVQPRLGTLAISAVKDRYCMEIPEEGCSYIERKIPVPELLQNLLQVITTPGNTMEQVRNCFSSYAEKMHTTVEENASEEHEMGHVFSFSDPSVDEYCYCVEENEFGLTYHRFSREDYEAL
;
A
#
# COMPACT_ATOMS: atom_id res chain seq x y z
N MET A 1 24.96 -29.48 -1.41
CA MET A 1 24.11 -28.39 -0.89
C MET A 1 23.66 -27.61 -2.12
N GLN A 2 22.47 -27.92 -2.64
CA GLN A 2 21.93 -27.27 -3.83
C GLN A 2 20.96 -26.16 -3.38
N HIS A 3 21.30 -24.94 -3.81
CA HIS A 3 20.48 -23.75 -4.03
C HIS A 3 19.09 -23.63 -3.36
N ASN A 4 19.04 -22.82 -2.30
CA ASN A 4 17.86 -22.14 -1.79
C ASN A 4 17.68 -20.74 -2.45
N GLY A 5 17.97 -20.62 -3.76
CA GLY A 5 17.85 -19.35 -4.49
C GLY A 5 16.43 -19.00 -4.94
N GLY A 6 15.60 -20.03 -5.19
CA GLY A 6 14.27 -19.84 -5.77
C GLY A 6 13.18 -19.41 -4.78
N ASP A 7 13.40 -19.56 -3.47
CA ASP A 7 12.41 -19.15 -2.46
C ASP A 7 12.53 -17.66 -2.11
N LEU A 8 13.71 -17.05 -2.29
CA LEU A 8 13.94 -15.64 -2.00
C LEU A 8 13.48 -14.74 -3.17
N GLU A 9 13.83 -15.11 -4.41
CA GLU A 9 13.35 -14.42 -5.63
C GLU A 9 11.82 -14.42 -5.73
N ASN A 10 11.18 -15.51 -5.29
CA ASN A 10 9.73 -15.68 -5.31
C ASN A 10 9.04 -14.99 -4.11
N MET A 11 9.78 -14.39 -3.18
CA MET A 11 9.25 -13.62 -2.04
C MET A 11 9.36 -12.11 -2.27
N THR A 12 10.36 -11.64 -3.01
CA THR A 12 10.59 -10.20 -3.28
C THR A 12 9.57 -9.64 -4.27
N ALA A 13 9.28 -10.35 -5.36
CA ALA A 13 8.20 -9.96 -6.27
C ALA A 13 6.83 -9.88 -5.58
N LYS A 14 6.58 -10.71 -4.56
CA LYS A 14 5.31 -10.71 -3.82
C LYS A 14 5.11 -9.42 -3.02
N LEU A 15 6.16 -8.81 -2.50
CA LEU A 15 6.03 -7.58 -1.71
C LEU A 15 5.59 -6.40 -2.60
N LEU A 16 6.29 -6.20 -3.72
CA LEU A 16 5.92 -5.16 -4.68
C LEU A 16 4.54 -5.43 -5.31
N GLU A 17 4.25 -6.68 -5.69
CA GLU A 17 2.93 -7.05 -6.23
C GLU A 17 1.83 -6.75 -5.21
N LYS A 18 2.00 -7.18 -3.94
CA LYS A 18 1.03 -6.92 -2.87
C LYS A 18 0.80 -5.43 -2.68
N HIS A 19 1.88 -4.64 -2.63
CA HIS A 19 1.76 -3.21 -2.47
C HIS A 19 0.99 -2.55 -3.64
N ILE A 20 1.26 -2.97 -4.88
CA ILE A 20 0.51 -2.52 -6.07
C ILE A 20 -0.97 -2.88 -5.94
N THR A 21 -1.28 -4.14 -5.63
CA THR A 21 -2.66 -4.62 -5.55
C THR A 21 -3.45 -3.94 -4.44
N ASP A 22 -2.83 -3.75 -3.26
CA ASP A 22 -3.49 -3.15 -2.10
C ASP A 22 -3.72 -1.65 -2.30
N THR A 23 -2.76 -0.95 -2.93
CA THR A 23 -2.88 0.48 -3.25
C THR A 23 -3.98 0.72 -4.28
N ILE A 24 -3.98 -0.05 -5.37
CA ILE A 24 -5.04 0.05 -6.39
C ILE A 24 -6.38 -0.32 -5.78
N ARG A 25 -6.45 -1.40 -4.99
CA ARG A 25 -7.71 -1.82 -4.38
C ARG A 25 -8.27 -0.74 -3.47
N GLU A 26 -7.42 -0.11 -2.66
CA GLU A 26 -7.80 1.04 -1.84
C GLU A 26 -8.36 2.20 -2.68
N TRP A 27 -7.67 2.58 -3.77
CA TRP A 27 -8.13 3.66 -4.64
C TRP A 27 -9.47 3.33 -5.28
N GLN A 28 -9.66 2.12 -5.79
CA GLN A 28 -10.93 1.67 -6.36
C GLN A 28 -12.09 1.81 -5.36
N VAL A 29 -11.86 1.60 -4.07
CA VAL A 29 -12.88 1.79 -3.03
C VAL A 29 -13.07 3.28 -2.70
N LYS A 30 -11.98 4.06 -2.63
CA LYS A 30 -12.01 5.50 -2.32
C LYS A 30 -12.74 6.32 -3.36
N ILE A 31 -12.37 6.16 -4.63
CA ILE A 31 -12.82 7.02 -5.73
C ILE A 31 -13.88 6.36 -6.62
N GLY A 32 -14.16 5.07 -6.40
CA GLY A 32 -14.93 4.24 -7.33
C GLY A 32 -14.06 3.77 -8.50
N TYR A 33 -14.42 2.63 -9.08
CA TYR A 33 -13.76 2.10 -10.26
C TYR A 33 -14.78 1.81 -11.36
N GLU A 34 -14.56 2.40 -12.53
CA GLU A 34 -15.44 2.26 -13.69
C GLU A 34 -14.70 1.68 -14.91
N GLY A 35 -13.55 1.04 -14.68
CA GLY A 35 -12.66 0.56 -15.74
C GLY A 35 -11.48 1.51 -16.00
N GLY A 36 -10.60 1.09 -16.90
CA GLY A 36 -9.39 1.83 -17.28
C GLY A 36 -8.13 1.51 -16.47
N THR A 37 -7.05 2.17 -16.85
CA THR A 37 -5.68 1.99 -16.33
C THR A 37 -5.43 2.82 -15.08
N MET A 38 -4.54 2.34 -14.20
CA MET A 38 -4.06 3.12 -13.05
C MET A 38 -2.54 3.29 -13.09
N LYS A 39 -2.05 4.41 -12.54
CA LYS A 39 -0.62 4.75 -12.51
C LYS A 39 -0.16 4.94 -11.08
N LEU A 40 0.86 4.19 -10.69
CA LEU A 40 1.52 4.28 -9.39
C LEU A 40 2.91 4.86 -9.57
N TYR A 41 3.32 5.76 -8.67
CA TYR A 41 4.60 6.45 -8.75
C TYR A 41 5.44 6.09 -7.53
N TYR A 42 6.62 5.52 -7.77
CA TYR A 42 7.53 5.07 -6.72
C TYR A 42 8.88 5.77 -6.81
N PRO A 43 9.46 6.20 -5.68
CA PRO A 43 10.89 6.50 -5.61
C PRO A 43 11.72 5.27 -5.98
N ALA A 44 12.90 5.48 -6.58
CA ALA A 44 13.82 4.38 -6.93
C ALA A 44 14.19 3.52 -5.70
N GLU A 45 14.44 4.16 -4.57
CA GLU A 45 14.83 3.49 -3.32
C GLU A 45 13.72 2.60 -2.75
N SER A 46 12.45 3.02 -2.82
CA SER A 46 11.33 2.17 -2.40
C SER A 46 11.19 0.93 -3.29
N LEU A 47 11.44 1.05 -4.60
CA LEU A 47 11.45 -0.11 -5.49
C LEU A 47 12.61 -1.06 -5.23
N ARG A 48 13.80 -0.52 -4.98
CA ARG A 48 14.97 -1.33 -4.59
C ARG A 48 14.68 -2.13 -3.32
N ARG A 49 14.14 -1.49 -2.28
CA ARG A 49 13.73 -2.18 -1.05
C ARG A 49 12.67 -3.24 -1.30
N SER A 50 11.61 -2.89 -2.04
CA SER A 50 10.50 -3.81 -2.34
C SER A 50 10.96 -5.06 -3.12
N LEU A 51 11.95 -4.90 -3.98
CA LEU A 51 12.56 -5.99 -4.76
C LEU A 51 13.78 -6.63 -4.06
N SER A 52 14.11 -6.15 -2.86
CA SER A 52 15.30 -6.51 -2.07
C SER A 52 16.60 -6.47 -2.87
N LEU A 53 16.79 -5.38 -3.61
CA LEU A 53 17.98 -5.13 -4.42
C LEU A 53 19.06 -4.42 -3.62
N ASP A 54 20.29 -4.91 -3.74
CA ASP A 54 21.49 -4.20 -3.29
C ASP A 54 21.77 -2.97 -4.18
N GLU A 55 22.55 -2.01 -3.68
CA GLU A 55 22.92 -0.77 -4.42
C GLU A 55 23.57 -1.07 -5.79
N THR A 56 24.25 -2.21 -5.91
CA THR A 56 24.96 -2.61 -7.14
C THR A 56 24.07 -3.28 -8.18
N GLU A 57 22.86 -3.69 -7.80
CA GLU A 57 21.94 -4.38 -8.69
C GLU A 57 21.20 -3.42 -9.63
N ASP A 58 20.92 -3.91 -10.83
CA ASP A 58 20.24 -3.15 -11.89
C ASP A 58 18.72 -3.17 -11.66
N LEU A 59 18.19 -2.02 -11.22
CA LEU A 59 16.77 -1.83 -10.96
C LEU A 59 15.91 -2.04 -12.22
N ASP A 60 16.35 -1.59 -13.39
CA ASP A 60 15.58 -1.74 -14.63
C ASP A 60 15.47 -3.22 -15.03
N ALA A 61 16.55 -3.98 -14.86
CA ALA A 61 16.55 -5.42 -15.12
C ALA A 61 15.64 -6.18 -14.15
N ALA A 62 15.69 -5.84 -12.86
CA ALA A 62 14.83 -6.43 -11.84
C ALA A 62 13.34 -6.10 -12.09
N LEU A 63 13.04 -4.86 -12.46
CA LEU A 63 11.69 -4.44 -12.85
C LEU A 63 11.18 -5.18 -14.09
N ALA A 64 12.04 -5.40 -15.09
CA ALA A 64 11.69 -6.19 -16.27
C ALA A 64 11.40 -7.66 -15.93
N ALA A 65 12.12 -8.24 -14.96
CA ALA A 65 11.85 -9.58 -14.45
C ALA A 65 10.52 -9.64 -13.69
N PHE A 66 10.30 -8.69 -12.79
CA PHE A 66 9.04 -8.52 -12.05
C PHE A 66 7.83 -8.44 -12.99
N CYS A 67 7.89 -7.59 -14.03
CA CYS A 67 6.82 -7.44 -15.01
C CYS A 67 6.44 -8.77 -15.68
N LYS A 68 7.42 -9.62 -16.01
CA LYS A 68 7.17 -10.94 -16.60
C LYS A 68 6.49 -11.89 -15.62
N GLU A 69 6.88 -11.83 -14.36
CA GLU A 69 6.34 -12.69 -13.31
C GLU A 69 4.87 -12.39 -13.00
N VAL A 70 4.52 -11.10 -12.90
CA VAL A 70 3.16 -10.66 -12.55
C VAL A 70 2.23 -10.56 -13.76
N GLN A 71 2.75 -10.64 -14.99
CA GLN A 71 1.97 -10.54 -16.22
C GLN A 71 0.71 -11.41 -16.26
N PRO A 72 0.70 -12.67 -15.79
CA PRO A 72 -0.51 -13.49 -15.78
C PRO A 72 -1.65 -12.96 -14.90
N ARG A 73 -1.35 -12.06 -13.95
CA ARG A 73 -2.31 -11.49 -12.98
C ARG A 73 -2.61 -10.02 -13.28
N LEU A 74 -1.56 -9.22 -13.46
CA LEU A 74 -1.65 -7.77 -13.60
C LEU A 74 -1.61 -7.29 -15.06
N GLY A 75 -1.44 -8.20 -16.02
CA GLY A 75 -1.30 -7.85 -17.42
C GLY A 75 0.06 -7.26 -17.76
N THR A 76 0.18 -6.68 -18.95
CA THR A 76 1.44 -6.10 -19.41
C THR A 76 1.66 -4.72 -18.79
N LEU A 77 2.38 -4.66 -17.67
CA LEU A 77 2.77 -3.42 -17.02
C LEU A 77 3.68 -2.56 -17.92
N ALA A 78 3.43 -1.25 -17.95
CA ALA A 78 4.34 -0.29 -18.58
C ALA A 78 5.09 0.50 -17.51
N ILE A 79 6.41 0.56 -17.64
CA ILE A 79 7.29 1.27 -16.71
C ILE A 79 7.92 2.45 -17.45
N SER A 80 7.89 3.62 -16.83
CA SER A 80 8.59 4.82 -17.32
C SER A 80 9.22 5.58 -16.17
N ALA A 81 10.44 6.08 -16.36
CA ALA A 81 11.08 6.99 -15.42
C ALA A 81 10.60 8.42 -15.66
N VAL A 82 10.11 9.08 -14.62
CA VAL A 82 9.67 10.48 -14.62
C VAL A 82 10.43 11.20 -13.51
N LYS A 83 11.46 11.95 -13.89
CA LYS A 83 12.40 12.62 -12.97
C LYS A 83 13.08 11.64 -12.01
N ASP A 84 12.72 11.68 -10.73
CA ASP A 84 13.23 10.91 -9.60
C ASP A 84 12.36 9.68 -9.26
N ARG A 85 11.29 9.44 -10.04
CA ARG A 85 10.30 8.40 -9.77
C ARG A 85 10.09 7.48 -10.96
N TYR A 86 9.69 6.25 -10.68
CA TYR A 86 9.22 5.28 -11.64
C TYR A 86 7.69 5.28 -11.64
N CYS A 87 7.11 5.51 -12.81
CA CYS A 87 5.69 5.33 -13.07
C CYS A 87 5.45 3.89 -13.52
N MET A 88 4.69 3.14 -12.72
CA MET A 88 4.14 1.84 -13.08
C MET A 88 2.69 2.02 -13.53
N GLU A 89 2.44 1.76 -14.80
CA GLU A 89 1.09 1.79 -15.38
C GLU A 89 0.54 0.36 -15.45
N ILE A 90 -0.54 0.14 -14.71
CA ILE A 90 -1.28 -1.12 -14.67
C ILE A 90 -2.40 -1.02 -15.70
N PRO A 91 -2.45 -1.94 -16.69
CA PRO A 91 -3.49 -1.94 -17.71
C PRO A 91 -4.86 -2.27 -17.10
N GLU A 92 -5.93 -1.93 -17.81
CA GLU A 92 -7.31 -2.15 -17.36
C GLU A 92 -7.59 -3.61 -16.96
N GLU A 93 -7.00 -4.58 -17.67
CA GLU A 93 -7.14 -6.00 -17.33
C GLU A 93 -6.58 -6.34 -15.93
N GLY A 94 -5.47 -5.71 -15.55
CA GLY A 94 -4.86 -5.85 -14.22
C GLY A 94 -5.68 -5.15 -13.15
N CYS A 95 -6.15 -3.93 -13.41
CA CYS A 95 -7.05 -3.21 -12.49
C CYS A 95 -8.36 -3.98 -12.27
N SER A 96 -8.93 -4.56 -13.33
CA SER A 96 -10.12 -5.41 -13.27
C SER A 96 -9.87 -6.73 -12.55
N TYR A 97 -8.67 -7.31 -12.69
CA TYR A 97 -8.26 -8.47 -11.89
C TYR A 97 -8.25 -8.11 -10.41
N ILE A 98 -7.62 -6.99 -10.05
CA ILE A 98 -7.51 -6.50 -8.67
C ILE A 98 -8.90 -6.31 -8.05
N GLU A 99 -9.80 -5.62 -8.75
CA GLU A 99 -11.16 -5.37 -8.28
C GLU A 99 -11.91 -6.66 -7.93
N ARG A 100 -11.77 -7.69 -8.77
CA ARG A 100 -12.52 -8.96 -8.63
C ARG A 100 -11.87 -9.95 -7.68
N LYS A 101 -10.55 -9.93 -7.55
CA LYS A 101 -9.79 -10.99 -6.86
C LYS A 101 -9.21 -10.55 -5.53
N ILE A 102 -8.98 -9.25 -5.35
CA ILE A 102 -8.38 -8.72 -4.13
C ILE A 102 -9.50 -8.23 -3.22
N PRO A 103 -9.72 -8.87 -2.06
CA PRO A 103 -10.75 -8.44 -1.12
C PRO A 103 -10.40 -7.05 -0.57
N VAL A 104 -11.42 -6.28 -0.23
CA VAL A 104 -11.22 -5.04 0.53
C VAL A 104 -10.97 -5.44 1.99
N PRO A 105 -9.87 -5.01 2.62
CA PRO A 105 -9.67 -5.22 4.05
C PRO A 105 -10.82 -4.57 4.84
N GLU A 106 -11.37 -5.29 5.82
CA GLU A 106 -12.49 -4.81 6.64
C GLU A 106 -12.15 -3.51 7.36
N LEU A 107 -10.92 -3.41 7.91
CA LEU A 107 -10.42 -2.18 8.51
C LEU A 107 -10.49 -1.00 7.55
N LEU A 108 -10.00 -1.18 6.31
CA LEU A 108 -10.00 -0.15 5.29
C LEU A 108 -11.42 0.29 4.93
N GLN A 109 -12.34 -0.67 4.80
CA GLN A 109 -13.75 -0.38 4.54
C GLN A 109 -14.38 0.45 5.67
N ASN A 110 -14.14 0.07 6.92
CA ASN A 110 -14.67 0.76 8.10
C ASN A 110 -14.07 2.17 8.23
N LEU A 111 -12.76 2.30 8.01
CA LEU A 111 -12.07 3.60 8.04
C LEU A 111 -12.62 4.55 6.97
N LEU A 112 -12.79 4.05 5.73
CA LEU A 112 -13.36 4.84 4.65
C LEU A 112 -14.78 5.28 4.95
N GLN A 113 -15.60 4.43 5.59
CA GLN A 113 -16.93 4.81 6.03
C GLN A 113 -16.89 5.96 7.05
N VAL A 114 -15.97 5.92 8.02
CA VAL A 114 -15.79 7.01 9.00
C VAL A 114 -15.37 8.30 8.29
N ILE A 115 -14.31 8.25 7.48
CA ILE A 115 -13.70 9.41 6.84
C ILE A 115 -14.63 10.07 5.80
N THR A 116 -15.52 9.30 5.17
CA THR A 116 -16.48 9.85 4.20
C THR A 116 -17.79 10.33 4.83
N THR A 117 -18.03 10.04 6.11
CA THR A 117 -19.24 10.47 6.81
C THR A 117 -19.14 11.94 7.23
N PRO A 118 -20.09 12.82 6.87
CA PRO A 118 -20.09 14.21 7.32
C PRO A 118 -20.15 14.34 8.85
N GLY A 119 -19.37 15.27 9.41
CA GLY A 119 -19.28 15.45 10.86
C GLY A 119 -18.49 14.34 11.56
N ASN A 120 -17.60 13.67 10.83
CA ASN A 120 -16.69 12.69 11.41
C ASN A 120 -15.75 13.32 12.43
N THR A 121 -15.21 12.49 13.32
CA THR A 121 -14.29 12.92 14.36
C THR A 121 -13.11 11.96 14.50
N MET A 122 -11.97 12.48 14.96
CA MET A 122 -10.79 11.65 15.25
C MET A 122 -11.11 10.54 16.26
N GLU A 123 -12.06 10.75 17.18
CA GLU A 123 -12.52 9.72 18.11
C GLU A 123 -13.18 8.53 17.40
N GLN A 124 -13.95 8.77 16.33
CA GLN A 124 -14.52 7.68 15.53
C GLN A 124 -13.44 6.87 14.80
N VAL A 125 -12.36 7.53 14.36
CA VAL A 125 -11.18 6.84 13.80
C VAL A 125 -10.52 5.97 14.87
N ARG A 126 -10.24 6.52 16.06
CA ARG A 126 -9.70 5.73 17.20
C ARG A 126 -10.57 4.52 17.54
N ASN A 127 -11.89 4.70 17.54
CA ASN A 127 -12.84 3.62 17.80
C ASN A 127 -12.82 2.56 16.69
N CYS A 128 -12.67 2.97 15.42
CA CYS A 128 -12.53 2.06 14.28
C CYS A 128 -11.31 1.16 14.45
N PHE A 129 -10.14 1.72 14.75
CA PHE A 129 -8.91 0.94 14.97
C PHE A 129 -8.98 0.08 16.23
N SER A 130 -9.46 0.63 17.36
CA SER A 130 -9.57 -0.11 18.62
C SER A 130 -10.53 -1.31 18.49
N SER A 131 -11.69 -1.13 17.85
CA SER A 131 -12.65 -2.22 17.64
C SER A 131 -12.08 -3.33 16.76
N TYR A 132 -11.29 -2.96 15.75
CA TYR A 132 -10.60 -3.93 14.90
C TYR A 132 -9.46 -4.65 15.65
N ALA A 133 -8.69 -3.93 16.47
CA ALA A 133 -7.65 -4.50 17.32
C ALA A 133 -8.22 -5.56 18.29
N GLU A 134 -9.33 -5.24 18.96
CA GLU A 134 -10.03 -6.17 19.86
C GLU A 134 -10.46 -7.45 19.12
N LYS A 135 -11.09 -7.29 17.94
CA LYS A 135 -11.52 -8.39 17.09
C LYS A 135 -10.36 -9.30 16.68
N MET A 136 -9.21 -8.71 16.37
CA MET A 136 -8.02 -9.41 15.90
C MET A 136 -7.08 -9.85 17.04
N HIS A 137 -7.48 -9.62 18.29
CA HIS A 137 -6.69 -9.94 19.49
C HIS A 137 -5.29 -9.31 19.48
N THR A 138 -5.20 -8.06 19.03
CA THR A 138 -3.97 -7.25 19.00
C THR A 138 -4.17 -5.90 19.68
N THR A 139 -3.15 -5.04 19.68
CA THR A 139 -3.23 -3.66 20.17
C THR A 139 -2.97 -2.66 19.05
N VAL A 140 -3.70 -1.55 19.09
CA VAL A 140 -3.43 -0.38 18.24
C VAL A 140 -2.36 0.49 18.89
N GLU A 141 -1.41 0.94 18.09
CA GLU A 141 -0.43 1.96 18.44
C GLU A 141 -0.86 3.27 17.78
N GLU A 142 -1.08 4.32 18.58
CA GLU A 142 -1.36 5.67 18.11
C GLU A 142 -0.19 6.57 18.52
N ASN A 143 0.48 7.16 17.54
CA ASN A 143 1.53 8.15 17.75
C ASN A 143 1.11 9.48 17.15
N ALA A 144 1.19 10.56 17.93
CA ALA A 144 1.08 11.91 17.40
C ALA A 144 2.44 12.30 16.80
N SER A 145 2.49 12.50 15.49
CA SER A 145 3.72 12.95 14.83
C SER A 145 3.66 14.47 14.64
N GLU A 146 4.31 15.21 15.52
CA GLU A 146 4.53 16.65 15.35
C GLU A 146 5.64 16.93 14.30
N GLU A 147 6.49 15.94 14.02
CA GLU A 147 7.74 16.11 13.26
C GLU A 147 7.52 16.19 11.74
N HIS A 148 6.43 15.61 11.23
CA HIS A 148 6.14 15.53 9.79
C HIS A 148 4.80 16.15 9.38
N GLU A 149 4.12 16.88 10.27
CA GLU A 149 2.74 17.38 10.08
C GLU A 149 1.72 16.26 9.74
N MET A 150 2.06 14.99 9.97
CA MET A 150 1.28 13.79 9.56
C MET A 150 0.05 13.49 10.46
N GLY A 151 -0.27 14.38 11.40
CA GLY A 151 -1.35 14.20 12.36
C GLY A 151 -1.17 12.98 13.27
N HIS A 152 -2.22 12.16 13.39
CA HIS A 152 -2.25 10.95 14.21
C HIS A 152 -1.92 9.73 13.36
N VAL A 153 -0.89 8.99 13.74
CA VAL A 153 -0.43 7.79 13.04
C VAL A 153 -0.91 6.56 13.77
N PHE A 154 -1.73 5.75 13.09
CA PHE A 154 -2.28 4.50 13.60
C PHE A 154 -1.59 3.31 12.94
N SER A 155 -1.20 2.32 13.74
CA SER A 155 -0.71 1.02 13.28
C SER A 155 -1.07 -0.07 14.31
N PHE A 156 -0.84 -1.34 14.00
CA PHE A 156 -0.98 -2.42 14.99
C PHE A 156 0.38 -2.93 15.44
N SER A 157 0.43 -3.37 16.70
CA SER A 157 1.60 -4.01 17.28
C SER A 157 1.93 -5.35 16.62
N ASP A 158 0.92 -6.04 16.08
CA ASP A 158 1.09 -7.28 15.29
C ASP A 158 0.97 -6.95 13.79
N PRO A 159 2.09 -6.96 13.03
CA PRO A 159 2.07 -6.63 11.60
C PRO A 159 1.35 -7.68 10.74
N SER A 160 1.04 -8.87 11.27
CA SER A 160 0.24 -9.86 10.55
C SER A 160 -1.24 -9.49 10.47
N VAL A 161 -1.70 -8.56 11.32
CA VAL A 161 -3.08 -8.03 11.33
C VAL A 161 -3.26 -7.00 10.23
N ASP A 162 -2.36 -6.02 10.16
CA ASP A 162 -2.24 -5.04 9.08
C ASP A 162 -0.82 -4.43 9.17
N GLU A 163 -0.09 -4.45 8.05
CA GLU A 163 1.31 -4.02 7.99
C GLU A 163 1.49 -2.53 7.67
N TYR A 164 0.39 -1.79 7.48
CA TYR A 164 0.42 -0.40 7.08
C TYR A 164 0.33 0.56 8.27
N CYS A 165 0.91 1.75 8.07
CA CYS A 165 0.71 2.92 8.92
C CYS A 165 -0.33 3.84 8.28
N TYR A 166 -1.26 4.33 9.08
CA TYR A 166 -2.33 5.23 8.66
C TYR A 166 -2.13 6.59 9.33
N CYS A 167 -1.64 7.56 8.56
CA CYS A 167 -1.51 8.95 8.99
C CYS A 167 -2.86 9.64 8.76
N VAL A 168 -3.52 10.08 9.83
CA VAL A 168 -4.85 10.71 9.80
C VAL A 168 -4.74 12.12 10.31
N GLU A 169 -5.18 13.06 9.48
CA GLU A 169 -5.14 14.49 9.75
C GLU A 169 -6.55 15.06 9.75
N GLU A 170 -6.81 15.99 10.66
CA GLU A 170 -8.04 16.77 10.72
C GLU A 170 -7.75 18.18 10.21
N ASN A 171 -8.46 18.59 9.15
CA ASN A 171 -8.35 19.93 8.59
C ASN A 171 -9.74 20.59 8.48
N GLU A 172 -9.80 21.81 7.95
CA GLU A 172 -11.04 22.60 7.84
C GLU A 172 -12.14 21.92 6.99
N PHE A 173 -11.79 20.93 6.17
CA PHE A 173 -12.71 20.17 5.32
C PHE A 173 -13.09 18.80 5.90
N GLY A 174 -12.54 18.43 7.07
CA GLY A 174 -12.79 17.18 7.78
C GLY A 174 -11.52 16.32 7.89
N LEU A 175 -11.73 15.03 8.14
CA LEU A 175 -10.63 14.07 8.24
C LEU A 175 -10.12 13.65 6.87
N THR A 176 -8.80 13.52 6.77
CA THR A 176 -8.10 12.94 5.61
C THR A 176 -7.10 11.91 6.12
N TYR A 177 -6.69 10.99 5.24
CA TYR A 177 -5.65 10.04 5.62
C TYR A 177 -4.75 9.64 4.46
N HIS A 178 -3.53 9.32 4.82
CA HIS A 178 -2.53 8.70 3.98
C HIS A 178 -2.14 7.34 4.56
N ARG A 179 -1.95 6.35 3.68
CA ARG A 179 -1.54 5.00 4.06
C ARG A 179 -0.15 4.72 3.48
N PHE A 180 0.76 4.27 4.32
CA PHE A 180 2.13 3.95 3.96
C PHE A 180 2.46 2.55 4.43
N SER A 181 3.34 1.84 3.69
CA SER A 181 4.02 0.70 4.28
C SER A 181 4.85 1.17 5.49
N ARG A 182 5.07 0.30 6.47
CA ARG A 182 5.90 0.67 7.64
C ARG A 182 7.30 1.13 7.23
N GLU A 183 7.90 0.46 6.25
CA GLU A 183 9.22 0.82 5.72
C GLU A 183 9.22 2.18 5.00
N ASP A 184 8.17 2.51 4.24
CA ASP A 184 8.09 3.83 3.60
C ASP A 184 7.85 4.93 4.63
N TYR A 185 7.03 4.66 5.66
CA TYR A 185 6.79 5.60 6.75
C TYR A 185 8.07 5.93 7.53
N GLU A 186 8.91 4.92 7.82
CA GLU A 186 10.20 5.12 8.51
C GLU A 186 11.25 5.84 7.66
N ALA A 187 11.03 5.94 6.34
CA ALA A 187 11.93 6.59 5.39
C ALA A 187 11.46 8.00 4.95
N LEU A 188 10.32 8.49 5.47
CA LEU A 188 9.82 9.85 5.27
C LEU A 188 10.69 10.89 5.97
#